data_AF-B1KIS9-F1
#
_entry.id   AF-B1KIS9-F1
#
_cell.length_a   1.000
_cell.length_b   1.000
_cell.length_c   1.000
_cell.angle_alpha   90.00
_cell.angle_beta   90.00
_cell.angle_gamma   90.00
#
_symmetry.space_group_name_H-M   'P 1'
#
loop_
_entity.id
_entity.type
_entity.pdbx_description
1 polymer ?
#
loop_
_entity_poly.entity_id
_entity_poly.type
_entity_poly.pdbx_seq_one_letter_code
_entity_poly.pdbx_strand_id
1 'polypeptide(L)'
;MHKEVSVEELAEGAIKTILRLIRFILIEAICEFLIYWVGRIFLLVVTLGNYPRGKQAEEHEGRIICTGIVVIILSIVLISIYV
;
A
#
# COMPACT_ATOMS: atom_id res chain seq x y z
N MET A 1 -16.45 -27.22 37.99
CA MET A 1 -16.52 -27.81 36.64
C MET A 1 -15.48 -27.10 35.80
N HIS A 2 -14.30 -27.72 35.69
CA HIS A 2 -13.14 -27.18 34.97
C HIS A 2 -13.53 -27.02 33.50
N LYS A 3 -13.39 -25.79 32.99
CA LYS A 3 -13.70 -25.44 31.61
C LYS A 3 -12.57 -26.00 30.76
N GLU A 4 -12.77 -27.17 30.15
CA GLU A 4 -11.95 -27.62 29.03
C GLU A 4 -12.24 -26.66 27.88
N VAL A 5 -11.55 -25.52 27.88
CA VAL A 5 -11.37 -24.75 26.67
C VAL A 5 -10.64 -25.69 25.72
N SER A 6 -11.34 -26.21 24.70
CA SER A 6 -10.72 -27.11 23.74
C SER A 6 -9.53 -26.37 23.12
N VAL A 7 -8.39 -27.05 23.03
CA VAL A 7 -7.22 -26.55 22.30
C VAL A 7 -7.58 -26.10 20.88
N GLU A 8 -8.64 -26.66 20.31
CA GLU A 8 -9.20 -26.28 19.00
C GLU A 8 -9.85 -24.90 19.03
N GLU A 9 -10.61 -24.53 20.08
CA GLU A 9 -11.19 -23.19 20.22
C GLU A 9 -10.11 -22.10 20.36
N LEU A 10 -9.04 -22.40 21.11
CA LEU A 10 -7.88 -21.49 21.22
C LEU A 10 -7.12 -21.40 19.90
N ALA A 11 -6.96 -22.52 19.18
CA ALA A 11 -6.30 -22.57 17.88
C ALA A 11 -7.08 -21.78 16.82
N GLU A 12 -8.41 -21.92 16.74
CA GLU A 12 -9.25 -21.16 15.83
C GLU A 12 -9.16 -19.65 16.07
N GLY A 13 -9.20 -19.24 17.35
CA GLY A 13 -9.02 -17.84 17.74
C GLY A 13 -7.66 -17.27 17.33
N ALA A 14 -6.59 -18.04 17.54
CA ALA A 14 -5.23 -17.66 17.15
C ALA A 14 -5.07 -17.57 15.63
N ILE A 15 -5.54 -18.57 14.88
CA ILE A 15 -5.47 -18.60 13.41
C ILE A 15 -6.21 -17.40 12.81
N LYS A 16 -7.41 -17.08 13.30
CA LYS A 16 -8.18 -15.93 12.81
C LYS A 16 -7.47 -14.60 13.05
N THR A 17 -6.77 -14.49 14.18
CA THR A 17 -5.98 -13.31 14.53
C THR A 17 -4.76 -13.18 13.62
N ILE A 18 -4.02 -14.27 13.39
CA ILE A 18 -2.87 -14.30 12.50
C ILE A 18 -3.29 -13.96 11.06
N LEU A 19 -4.37 -14.55 10.55
CA LEU A 19 -4.91 -14.24 9.22
C LEU A 19 -5.29 -12.77 9.08
N ARG A 20 -5.85 -12.16 10.12
CA ARG A 20 -6.16 -10.72 10.13
C ARG A 20 -4.89 -9.88 10.03
N LEU A 21 -3.83 -10.23 10.76
CA LEU A 21 -2.55 -9.54 10.69
C LEU A 21 -1.89 -9.68 9.31
N ILE A 22 -1.88 -10.89 8.75
CA ILE A 22 -1.36 -11.15 7.41
C ILE A 22 -2.13 -10.30 6.38
N ARG A 23 -3.46 -10.29 6.46
CA ARG A 23 -4.29 -9.49 5.57
C ARG A 23 -4.00 -8.00 5.70
N PHE A 24 -3.78 -7.50 6.92
CA PHE A 24 -3.43 -6.10 7.15
C PHE A 24 -2.10 -5.74 6.46
N ILE A 25 -1.05 -6.53 6.70
CA ILE A 25 0.28 -6.33 6.09
C ILE A 25 0.20 -6.43 4.56
N LEU A 26 -0.58 -7.38 4.03
CA LEU A 26 -0.78 -7.52 2.59
C LEU A 26 -1.46 -6.28 1.99
N ILE A 27 -2.49 -5.74 2.64
CA ILE A 27 -3.15 -4.53 2.16
C ILE A 27 -2.20 -3.35 2.18
N GLU A 28 -1.43 -3.18 3.26
CA GLU A 28 -0.45 -2.10 3.40
C GLU A 28 0.63 -2.19 2.30
N ALA A 29 1.19 -3.38 2.08
CA ALA A 29 2.17 -3.62 1.04
C ALA A 29 1.60 -3.40 -0.37
N ILE A 30 0.37 -3.83 -0.64
CA ILE A 30 -0.31 -3.57 -1.92
C ILE A 30 -0.54 -2.08 -2.11
N CYS A 31 -0.99 -1.37 -1.08
CA CYS A 31 -1.21 0.08 -1.14
C CYS A 31 0.11 0.81 -1.44
N GLU A 32 1.18 0.52 -0.71
CA GLU A 32 2.50 1.12 -0.94
C GLU A 32 3.01 0.84 -2.36
N PHE A 33 2.89 -0.41 -2.81
CA PHE A 33 3.26 -0.80 -4.17
C PHE A 33 2.48 0.00 -5.23
N LEU A 34 1.15 0.11 -5.06
CA LEU A 34 0.32 0.89 -5.98
C LEU A 34 0.69 2.39 -5.97
N ILE A 35 0.91 2.98 -4.79
CA ILE A 35 1.31 4.37 -4.64
C ILE A 35 2.64 4.62 -5.36
N TYR A 36 3.63 3.75 -5.15
CA TYR A 36 4.92 3.84 -5.81
C TYR A 36 4.78 3.80 -7.33
N TRP A 37 4.02 2.84 -7.87
CA TRP A 37 3.82 2.72 -9.31
C TRP A 37 3.07 3.91 -9.90
N VAL A 38 2.05 4.43 -9.21
CA VAL A 38 1.33 5.65 -9.62
C VAL A 38 2.29 6.83 -9.69
N GLY A 39 3.07 7.06 -8.64
CA GLY A 39 4.07 8.14 -8.61
C GLY A 39 5.12 7.98 -9.70
N ARG A 40 5.60 6.75 -9.93
CA ARG A 40 6.62 6.46 -10.94
C ARG A 40 6.11 6.68 -12.36
N ILE A 41 4.92 6.17 -12.68
CA ILE A 41 4.30 6.36 -14.00
C ILE A 41 4.05 7.84 -14.23
N PHE A 42 3.51 8.55 -13.23
CA PHE A 42 3.28 9.98 -13.34
C PHE A 42 4.56 10.76 -13.60
N LEU A 43 5.63 10.49 -12.84
CA LEU A 43 6.93 11.12 -13.04
C LEU A 43 7.52 10.78 -14.41
N LEU A 44 7.40 9.54 -14.89
CA LEU A 44 7.85 9.17 -16.22
C LEU A 44 7.06 9.93 -17.30
N VAL A 45 5.75 10.10 -17.14
CA VAL A 45 4.93 10.87 -18.10
C VAL A 45 5.32 12.35 -18.09
N VAL A 46 5.40 12.97 -16.91
CA VAL A 46 5.73 14.40 -16.74
C VAL A 46 7.15 14.71 -17.20
N THR A 47 8.09 13.81 -16.98
CA THR A 47 9.48 14.00 -17.39
C THR A 47 9.78 13.42 -18.78
N LEU A 48 8.76 13.01 -19.56
CA LEU A 48 8.93 12.41 -20.89
C LEU A 48 9.89 11.21 -20.89
N GLY A 49 9.88 10.42 -19.83
CA GLY A 49 10.66 9.20 -19.65
C GLY A 49 12.06 9.41 -19.09
N ASN A 50 12.45 10.65 -18.73
CA ASN A 50 13.78 10.95 -18.20
C ASN A 50 13.96 10.57 -16.73
N TYR A 51 12.89 10.61 -15.92
CA TYR A 51 12.94 10.39 -14.49
C TYR A 51 11.80 9.47 -14.01
N PRO A 52 12.03 8.48 -13.12
CA PRO A 52 13.30 7.96 -12.59
C PRO A 52 13.75 6.65 -13.27
N ARG A 53 15.06 6.48 -13.52
CA ARG A 53 15.64 5.29 -14.17
C ARG A 53 16.79 4.67 -13.38
N GLY A 54 16.84 3.33 -13.36
CA GLY A 54 17.94 2.56 -12.77
C GLY A 54 18.20 2.92 -11.31
N LYS A 55 19.47 3.15 -10.95
CA LYS A 55 19.91 3.51 -9.59
C LYS A 55 19.24 4.76 -9.02
N GLN A 56 18.79 5.69 -9.87
CA GLN A 56 18.08 6.89 -9.41
C GLN A 56 16.66 6.57 -8.90
N ALA A 57 16.06 5.44 -9.32
CA ALA A 57 14.75 5.04 -8.81
C ALA A 57 14.83 4.53 -7.37
N GLU A 58 15.94 3.88 -7.00
CA GLU A 58 16.21 3.44 -5.62
C GLU A 58 16.58 4.65 -4.74
N GLU A 59 17.45 5.53 -5.22
CA GLU A 59 17.86 6.74 -4.47
C GLU A 59 16.70 7.72 -4.24
N HIS A 60 15.71 7.73 -5.14
CA HIS A 60 14.56 8.63 -5.06
C HIS A 60 13.24 7.92 -4.76
N GLU A 61 13.28 6.70 -4.22
CA GLU A 61 12.10 5.92 -3.88
C GLU A 61 11.10 6.72 -3.04
N GLY A 62 11.58 7.39 -1.97
CA GLY A 62 10.73 8.23 -1.14
C GLY A 62 10.07 9.39 -1.91
N ARG A 63 10.75 9.98 -2.90
CA ARG A 63 10.18 11.06 -3.73
C ARG A 63 9.11 10.53 -4.68
N ILE A 64 9.32 9.32 -5.20
CA ILE A 64 8.35 8.62 -6.05
C ILE A 64 7.07 8.34 -5.25
N ILE A 65 7.20 7.79 -4.05
CA ILE A 65 6.08 7.51 -3.15
C ILE A 65 5.34 8.82 -2.80
N CYS A 66 6.05 9.86 -2.36
CA CYS A 66 5.45 11.18 -2.08
C CYS A 66 4.68 11.73 -3.29
N THR A 67 5.24 11.60 -4.49
CA THR A 67 4.56 12.04 -5.72
C THR A 67 3.30 11.22 -5.96
N GLY A 68 3.35 9.90 -5.77
CA GLY A 68 2.18 9.02 -5.86
C GLY A 68 1.06 9.43 -4.90
N ILE A 69 1.39 9.72 -3.64
CA ILE A 69 0.43 10.21 -2.64
C ILE A 69 -0.21 11.52 -3.09
N VAL A 70 0.59 12.49 -3.54
CA VAL A 70 0.08 13.79 -4.03
C VAL A 70 -0.86 13.60 -5.22
N VAL A 71 -0.50 12.75 -6.18
CA VAL A 71 -1.34 12.47 -7.36
C VAL A 71 -2.68 11.84 -6.94
N ILE A 72 -2.67 10.90 -6.00
CA ILE A 72 -3.90 10.26 -5.49
C ILE A 72 -4.78 11.29 -4.78
N ILE A 73 -4.22 12.12 -3.90
CA ILE A 73 -4.96 13.16 -3.18
C ILE A 73 -5.60 14.14 -4.18
N LEU A 74 -4.82 14.63 -5.15
CA LEU A 74 -5.33 15.52 -6.19
C LEU A 74 -6.45 14.87 -6.99
N SER A 75 -6.32 13.59 -7.34
CA SER A 75 -7.37 12.85 -8.04
C SER A 75 -8.66 12.77 -7.22
N ILE A 76 -8.56 12.48 -5.92
CA ILE A 76 -9.72 12.43 -5.02
C ILE A 76 -10.39 13.81 -4.91
N VAL A 77 -9.61 14.87 -4.75
CA VAL A 77 -10.14 16.24 -4.67
C VAL A 77 -10.86 16.61 -5.97
N LEU A 78 -10.27 16.33 -7.14
CA LEU A 78 -10.90 16.60 -8.43
C LEU A 78 -12.20 15.83 -8.62
N ILE A 79 -12.22 14.54 -8.26
CA ILE A 79 -13.45 13.73 -8.32
C ILE A 79 -14.50 14.29 -7.36
N SER A 80 -14.11 14.70 -6.15
CA SER A 80 -15.03 15.24 -5.14
C SER A 80 -15.61 16.60 -5.51
N ILE A 81 -14.93 17.39 -6.35
CA ILE A 81 -15.46 18.64 -6.90
C ILE A 81 -16.43 18.36 -8.05
N TYR A 82 -16.20 17.29 -8.80
CA TYR A 82 -16.97 16.95 -9.98
C TYR A 82 -18.27 16.17 -9.67
N VAL A 83 -18.26 15.36 -8.60
CA VAL A 83 -19.42 14.64 -8.06
C VAL A 83 -20.32 15.60 -7.28
#